data_AF-A0A8T6FXN7-F1
#
_entry.id   AF-A0A8T6FXN7-F1
#
_cell.length_a   1.000
_cell.length_b   1.000
_cell.length_c   1.000
_cell.angle_alpha   90.00
_cell.angle_beta   90.00
_cell.angle_gamma   90.00
#
_symmetry.space_group_name_H-M   'P 1'
#
loop_
_entity.id
_entity.type
_entity.pdbx_description
1 polymer ?
#
loop_
_entity_poly.entity_id
_entity_poly.type
_entity_poly.pdbx_seq_one_letter_code
_entity_poly.pdbx_strand_id
1 'polypeptide(L)'
;MLVTPLRRGVARGGGATPRKHVSLYSPPGANIHRGRACAARRRCDEGGWRMSDEPMVPPEATAMIGQETRRGTGVVYQKEAQRWAAAVGDLNPRYFDEEAAEAEGFSDTPIPPLFVSQVMQGVTIRDGLRHDGIPGGGGGGIPLNNAPRRMAGGEEYEFLEPIYPGDTLTAVTHIANIEEKTGRSGRFVLMTSETTYTNQDGVVVVRSRMSTIAN
;
A
#
# COMPACT_ATOMS: atom_id res chain seq x y z
N MET A 1 -17.82 19.96 61.59
CA MET A 1 -16.84 21.05 61.36
C MET A 1 -16.73 21.22 59.85
N LEU A 2 -17.54 22.13 59.29
CA LEU A 2 -17.57 22.47 57.86
C LEU A 2 -16.57 23.61 57.62
N VAL A 3 -15.76 23.52 56.58
CA VAL A 3 -15.09 24.68 55.99
C VAL A 3 -15.19 24.59 54.47
N THR A 4 -16.08 25.40 53.92
CA THR A 4 -16.23 25.73 52.49
C THR A 4 -15.32 26.94 52.15
N PRO A 5 -15.19 27.42 50.88
CA PRO A 5 -13.91 27.69 50.25
C PRO A 5 -13.57 29.19 50.16
N LEU A 6 -12.29 29.50 49.92
CA LEU A 6 -11.84 30.86 49.63
C LEU A 6 -12.12 31.23 48.16
N ARG A 7 -13.01 32.20 47.95
CA ARG A 7 -13.06 33.04 46.74
C ARG A 7 -12.38 34.38 46.99
N ARG A 8 -11.50 34.80 46.07
CA ARG A 8 -11.15 36.16 45.60
C ARG A 8 -10.04 35.93 44.56
N GLY A 9 -9.92 36.58 43.41
CA GLY A 9 -10.53 37.77 42.81
C GLY A 9 -9.71 38.03 41.54
N VAL A 10 -10.37 38.52 40.50
CA VAL A 10 -9.80 38.79 39.18
C VAL A 10 -8.75 39.90 39.23
N ALA A 11 -7.58 39.68 38.62
CA ALA A 11 -6.67 40.74 38.19
C ALA A 11 -6.18 40.44 36.77
N ARG A 12 -6.45 41.38 35.85
CA ARG A 12 -5.92 41.43 34.48
C ARG A 12 -4.43 41.77 34.55
N GLY A 13 -3.59 40.98 33.90
CA GLY A 13 -2.18 41.27 33.68
C GLY A 13 -1.74 40.66 32.35
N GLY A 14 -1.53 41.50 31.34
CA GLY A 14 -1.01 41.10 30.04
C GLY A 14 0.44 40.63 30.17
N GLY A 15 0.71 39.41 29.72
CA GLY A 15 2.04 38.86 29.54
C GLY A 15 2.11 38.22 28.17
N ALA A 16 2.74 38.89 27.22
CA ALA A 16 2.99 38.39 25.88
C ALA A 16 3.89 37.14 25.97
N THR A 17 3.39 35.98 25.55
CA THR A 17 4.20 34.78 25.35
C THR A 17 5.03 34.94 24.07
N PRO A 18 6.35 34.71 24.12
CA PRO A 18 7.19 34.85 22.94
C PRO A 18 6.89 33.70 21.97
N ARG A 19 6.40 34.05 20.78
CA ARG A 19 6.28 33.14 19.63
C ARG A 19 7.69 32.65 19.28
N LYS A 20 7.95 31.35 19.51
CA LYS A 20 9.13 30.69 18.96
C LYS A 20 8.98 30.66 17.44
N HIS A 21 9.78 31.48 16.76
CA HIS A 21 9.90 31.51 15.31
C HIS A 21 10.65 30.24 14.88
N VAL A 22 9.93 29.26 14.31
CA VAL A 22 10.57 28.15 13.60
C VAL A 22 11.02 28.70 12.25
N SER A 23 12.34 28.86 12.10
CA SER A 23 12.96 29.24 10.83
C SER A 23 12.98 28.02 9.93
N LEU A 24 12.14 28.03 8.89
CA LEU A 24 12.20 27.07 7.79
C LEU A 24 13.46 27.38 6.97
N TYR A 25 14.38 26.43 6.90
CA TYR A 25 15.55 26.47 6.04
C TYR A 25 15.10 26.31 4.57
N SER A 26 15.25 27.38 3.77
CA SER A 26 15.01 27.37 2.32
C SER A 26 16.33 27.22 1.56
N PRO A 27 16.48 26.22 0.68
CA PRO A 27 17.65 26.10 -0.18
C PRO A 27 17.60 27.09 -1.37
N PRO A 28 18.74 27.65 -1.81
CA PRO A 28 18.78 28.61 -2.90
C PRO A 28 18.81 27.95 -4.30
N GLY A 29 17.90 28.43 -5.16
CA GLY A 29 18.16 28.73 -6.57
C GLY A 29 18.35 27.57 -7.56
N ALA A 30 17.28 27.21 -8.28
CA ALA A 30 17.38 26.52 -9.58
C ALA A 30 16.78 27.41 -10.67
N ASN A 31 17.64 27.88 -11.57
CA ASN A 31 17.31 28.71 -12.73
C ASN A 31 16.43 27.94 -13.73
N ILE A 32 15.24 28.47 -13.99
CA ILE A 32 14.33 28.02 -15.04
C ILE A 32 14.74 28.62 -16.40
N HIS A 33 15.44 27.85 -17.21
CA HIS A 33 15.69 28.19 -18.61
C HIS A 33 14.47 27.87 -19.48
N ARG A 34 13.80 28.93 -19.96
CA ARG A 34 12.76 28.86 -20.99
C ARG A 34 13.41 28.56 -22.35
N GLY A 35 13.37 27.31 -22.78
CA GLY A 35 13.73 26.87 -24.14
C GLY A 35 12.52 26.91 -25.08
N ARG A 36 12.66 27.60 -26.22
CA ARG A 36 11.63 27.82 -27.24
C ARG A 36 11.27 26.52 -27.97
N ALA A 37 9.99 26.39 -28.30
CA ALA A 37 9.44 25.38 -29.19
C ALA A 37 10.03 25.51 -30.61
N CYS A 38 10.36 24.37 -31.22
CA CYS A 38 10.50 24.25 -32.67
C CYS A 38 9.77 22.97 -33.12
N ALA A 39 8.78 23.16 -33.99
CA ALA A 39 7.94 22.11 -34.55
C ALA A 39 8.70 21.35 -35.65
N ALA A 40 8.72 20.02 -35.56
CA ALA A 40 9.05 19.17 -36.69
C ALA A 40 8.11 17.95 -36.68
N ARG A 41 7.06 18.00 -37.51
CA ARG A 41 6.22 16.86 -37.86
C ARG A 41 7.08 15.81 -38.56
N ARG A 42 7.49 14.77 -37.84
CA ARG A 42 7.96 13.52 -38.47
C ARG A 42 6.75 12.63 -38.70
N ARG A 43 6.63 12.18 -39.95
CA ARG A 43 5.68 11.18 -40.43
C ARG A 43 5.61 10.00 -39.46
N CYS A 44 4.40 9.60 -39.11
CA CYS A 44 4.14 8.29 -38.56
C CYS A 44 4.42 7.29 -39.67
N ASP A 45 5.59 6.66 -39.65
CA ASP A 45 5.83 5.46 -40.44
C ASP A 45 4.96 4.34 -39.86
N GLU A 46 4.29 3.64 -40.77
CA GLU A 46 3.44 2.47 -40.57
C GLU A 46 4.29 1.28 -40.08
N GLY A 47 4.76 1.36 -38.83
CA GLY A 47 5.34 0.24 -38.12
C GLY A 47 4.22 -0.62 -37.55
N GLY A 48 3.68 -1.54 -38.34
CA GLY A 48 2.82 -2.59 -37.83
C GLY A 48 3.50 -3.26 -36.64
N TRP A 49 2.81 -3.33 -35.49
CA TRP A 49 3.26 -4.09 -34.32
C TRP A 49 3.46 -5.54 -34.76
N ARG A 50 4.69 -5.91 -35.11
CA ARG A 50 5.05 -7.29 -35.38
C ARG A 50 5.08 -7.97 -34.02
N MET A 51 3.98 -8.64 -33.67
CA MET A 51 3.94 -9.52 -32.51
C MET A 51 5.09 -10.51 -32.64
N SER A 52 6.03 -10.49 -31.70
CA SER A 52 7.07 -11.49 -31.60
C SER A 52 6.42 -12.84 -31.29
N ASP A 53 6.75 -13.88 -32.05
CA ASP A 53 6.29 -15.26 -31.77
C ASP A 53 6.98 -15.89 -30.55
N GLU A 54 7.85 -15.13 -29.88
CA GLU A 54 8.51 -15.59 -28.66
C GLU A 54 7.49 -15.79 -27.52
N PRO A 55 7.66 -16.84 -26.69
CA PRO A 55 6.86 -17.04 -25.49
C PRO A 55 6.96 -15.83 -24.55
N MET A 56 5.83 -15.40 -23.99
CA MET A 56 5.82 -14.32 -22.98
C MET A 56 6.16 -14.84 -21.59
N VAL A 57 6.00 -16.15 -21.37
CA VAL A 57 6.35 -16.86 -20.13
C VAL A 57 7.57 -17.73 -20.40
N PRO A 58 8.76 -17.33 -19.96
CA PRO A 58 9.94 -18.14 -20.11
C PRO A 58 10.02 -19.23 -19.02
N PRO A 59 10.79 -20.33 -19.21
CA PRO A 59 10.85 -21.45 -18.28
C PRO A 59 11.24 -21.06 -16.85
N GLU A 60 12.12 -20.07 -16.69
CA GLU A 60 12.50 -19.53 -15.39
C GLU A 60 11.34 -18.91 -14.62
N ALA A 61 10.35 -18.32 -15.31
CA ALA A 61 9.15 -17.79 -14.68
C ALA A 61 8.24 -18.95 -14.23
N THR A 62 8.05 -19.97 -15.07
CA THR A 62 7.27 -21.16 -14.72
C THR A 62 7.88 -21.90 -13.51
N ALA A 63 9.21 -21.94 -13.40
CA ALA A 63 9.91 -22.57 -12.27
C ALA A 63 9.64 -21.87 -10.92
N MET A 64 9.11 -20.63 -10.93
CA MET A 64 8.72 -19.92 -9.71
C MET A 64 7.32 -20.28 -9.21
N ILE A 65 6.52 -21.05 -9.97
CA ILE A 65 5.22 -21.54 -9.51
C ILE A 65 5.42 -22.43 -8.26
N GLY A 66 4.62 -22.17 -7.22
CA GLY A 66 4.72 -22.78 -5.91
C GLY A 66 5.79 -22.16 -5.00
N GLN A 67 6.73 -21.38 -5.55
CA GLN A 67 7.79 -20.76 -4.74
C GLN A 67 7.25 -19.56 -3.96
N GLU A 68 7.80 -19.39 -2.76
CA GLU A 68 7.64 -18.16 -1.99
C GLU A 68 8.37 -17.02 -2.69
N THR A 69 7.67 -15.93 -2.99
CA THR A 69 8.25 -14.77 -3.67
C THR A 69 8.34 -13.56 -2.79
N ARG A 70 7.55 -13.53 -1.70
CA ARG A 70 7.58 -12.44 -0.74
C ARG A 70 7.22 -12.95 0.65
N ARG A 71 7.99 -12.47 1.62
CA ARG A 71 7.69 -12.57 3.05
C ARG A 71 7.92 -11.23 3.70
N GLY A 72 7.06 -10.89 4.63
CA GLY A 72 7.16 -9.67 5.42
C GLY A 72 6.42 -9.83 6.73
N THR A 73 6.85 -9.06 7.71
CA THR A 73 6.24 -9.00 9.03
C THR A 73 6.05 -7.54 9.40
N GLY A 74 4.90 -7.21 9.99
CA GLY A 74 4.57 -5.85 10.40
C GLY A 74 3.68 -5.83 11.63
N VAL A 75 3.88 -4.82 12.47
CA VAL A 75 3.02 -4.56 13.63
C VAL A 75 1.86 -3.68 13.20
N VAL A 76 0.66 -4.01 13.66
CA VAL A 76 -0.55 -3.27 13.37
C VAL A 76 -0.66 -2.06 14.30
N TYR A 77 -0.63 -0.85 13.73
CA TYR A 77 -0.79 0.38 14.48
C TYR A 77 -2.18 0.99 14.28
N GLN A 78 -2.93 1.15 15.38
CA GLN A 78 -4.31 1.66 15.35
C GLN A 78 -4.44 3.00 14.61
N LYS A 79 -3.55 3.97 14.90
CA LYS A 79 -3.60 5.29 14.26
C LYS A 79 -3.31 5.25 12.76
N GLU A 80 -2.55 4.29 12.26
CA GLU A 80 -2.31 4.13 10.83
C GLU A 80 -3.55 3.57 10.14
N ALA A 81 -4.15 2.55 10.75
CA ALA A 81 -5.41 1.96 10.31
C ALA A 81 -6.55 3.01 10.28
N GLN A 82 -6.68 3.83 11.32
CA GLN A 82 -7.67 4.91 11.39
C GLN A 82 -7.44 6.01 10.34
N ARG A 83 -6.18 6.41 10.12
CA ARG A 83 -5.85 7.38 9.07
C ARG A 83 -6.16 6.82 7.68
N TRP A 84 -5.86 5.54 7.46
CA TRP A 84 -6.22 4.86 6.23
C TRP A 84 -7.74 4.81 6.06
N ALA A 85 -8.49 4.41 7.10
CA ALA A 85 -9.94 4.34 7.11
C ALA A 85 -10.56 5.70 6.73
N ALA A 86 -10.10 6.78 7.37
CA ALA A 86 -10.51 8.14 7.06
C ALA A 86 -10.15 8.55 5.62
N ALA A 87 -8.97 8.15 5.12
CA ALA A 87 -8.53 8.48 3.77
C ALA A 87 -9.35 7.78 2.67
N VAL A 88 -9.79 6.54 2.91
CA VAL A 88 -10.66 5.80 1.98
C VAL A 88 -12.16 6.07 2.18
N GLY A 89 -12.50 6.82 3.23
CA GLY A 89 -13.89 7.18 3.57
C GLY A 89 -14.66 6.10 4.33
N ASP A 90 -13.98 5.07 4.86
CA ASP A 90 -14.58 4.09 5.74
C ASP A 90 -14.59 4.62 7.18
N LEU A 91 -15.67 5.28 7.55
CA LEU A 91 -15.85 5.94 8.84
C LEU A 91 -16.69 5.11 9.81
N ASN A 92 -16.69 3.79 9.68
CA ASN A 92 -17.42 2.93 10.62
C ASN A 92 -16.92 3.16 12.06
N PRO A 93 -17.79 3.55 13.02
CA PRO A 93 -17.39 3.88 14.39
C PRO A 93 -16.57 2.80 15.10
N ARG A 94 -16.76 1.51 14.78
CA ARG A 94 -15.99 0.43 15.40
C ARG A 94 -14.48 0.53 15.22
N TYR A 95 -13.99 1.30 14.25
CA TYR A 95 -12.56 1.52 14.04
C TYR A 95 -12.00 2.71 14.83
N PHE A 96 -12.86 3.51 15.46
CA PHE A 96 -12.52 4.78 16.10
C PHE A 96 -12.96 4.89 17.55
N ASP A 97 -13.93 4.08 17.96
CA ASP A 97 -14.58 4.14 19.26
C ASP A 97 -14.64 2.73 19.89
N GLU A 98 -14.07 2.60 21.09
CA GLU A 98 -13.98 1.33 21.81
C GLU A 98 -15.36 0.82 22.22
N GLU A 99 -16.25 1.69 22.73
CA GLU A 99 -17.61 1.31 23.15
C GLU A 99 -18.44 0.79 21.98
N ALA A 100 -18.31 1.41 20.80
CA ALA A 100 -18.96 0.96 19.57
C ALA A 100 -18.45 -0.41 19.12
N ALA A 101 -17.15 -0.67 19.22
CA ALA A 101 -16.55 -1.96 18.88
C ALA A 101 -17.00 -3.06 19.87
N GLU A 102 -16.98 -2.77 21.17
CA GLU A 102 -17.45 -3.69 22.21
C GLU A 102 -18.94 -4.02 22.05
N ALA A 103 -19.77 -3.03 21.69
CA ALA A 103 -21.20 -3.24 21.42
C ALA A 103 -21.46 -4.19 20.23
N GLU A 104 -20.51 -4.29 19.29
CA GLU A 104 -20.53 -5.26 18.18
C GLU A 104 -19.88 -6.62 18.54
N GLY A 105 -19.36 -6.76 19.77
CA GLY A 105 -18.76 -8.00 20.28
C GLY A 105 -17.25 -8.13 19.99
N PHE A 106 -16.58 -7.07 19.56
CA PHE A 106 -15.12 -7.08 19.43
C PHE A 106 -14.45 -6.93 20.79
N SER A 107 -13.24 -7.48 20.91
CA SER A 107 -12.45 -7.43 22.16
C SER A 107 -11.64 -6.14 22.32
N ASP A 108 -11.53 -5.37 21.25
CA ASP A 108 -10.89 -4.06 21.13
C ASP A 108 -11.42 -3.41 19.84
N THR A 109 -11.01 -2.20 19.50
CA THR A 109 -11.26 -1.57 18.21
C THR A 109 -10.47 -2.29 17.09
N PRO A 110 -11.11 -3.11 16.22
CA PRO A 110 -10.42 -3.80 15.14
C PRO A 110 -9.91 -2.82 14.09
N ILE A 111 -8.99 -3.28 13.24
CA ILE A 111 -8.62 -2.52 12.04
C ILE A 111 -9.61 -2.76 10.89
N PRO A 112 -9.74 -1.81 9.93
CA PRO A 112 -10.44 -2.08 8.68
C PRO A 112 -9.84 -3.29 7.96
N PRO A 113 -10.66 -4.26 7.49
CA PRO A 113 -10.14 -5.52 6.96
C PRO A 113 -9.11 -5.35 5.83
N LEU A 114 -9.34 -4.43 4.90
CA LEU A 114 -8.44 -4.18 3.75
C LEU A 114 -7.13 -3.47 4.11
N PHE A 115 -7.01 -2.93 5.33
CA PHE A 115 -5.75 -2.36 5.83
C PHE A 115 -4.66 -3.44 5.97
N VAL A 116 -5.02 -4.73 6.03
CA VAL A 116 -4.07 -5.86 6.10
C VAL A 116 -2.99 -5.81 5.01
N SER A 117 -3.35 -5.34 3.80
CA SER A 117 -2.44 -5.18 2.68
C SER A 117 -1.32 -4.14 2.93
N GLN A 118 -1.57 -3.18 3.82
CA GLN A 118 -0.64 -2.11 4.18
C GLN A 118 0.39 -2.57 5.21
N VAL A 119 0.07 -3.59 6.02
CA VAL A 119 0.99 -4.12 7.06
C VAL A 119 2.28 -4.66 6.44
N MET A 120 2.21 -5.12 5.19
CA MET A 120 3.35 -5.62 4.42
C MET A 120 4.14 -4.52 3.71
N GLN A 121 3.65 -3.29 3.70
CA GLN A 121 4.32 -2.17 3.05
C GLN A 121 5.32 -1.56 4.01
N GLY A 122 6.61 -1.66 3.67
CA GLY A 122 7.66 -0.99 4.41
C GLY A 122 7.68 0.51 4.18
N VAL A 123 8.32 1.24 5.10
CA VAL A 123 8.59 2.67 4.92
C VAL A 123 9.69 2.84 3.86
N THR A 124 9.33 3.41 2.71
CA THR A 124 10.29 3.69 1.64
C THR A 124 10.63 5.17 1.65
N ILE A 125 11.91 5.50 1.86
CA ILE A 125 12.38 6.87 1.71
C ILE A 125 12.37 7.28 0.24
N ARG A 126 12.32 8.60 -0.03
CA ARG A 126 12.23 9.15 -1.39
C ARG A 126 13.28 8.58 -2.36
N ASP A 127 14.50 8.37 -1.88
CA ASP A 127 15.60 7.86 -2.72
C ASP A 127 15.45 6.37 -3.07
N GLY A 128 14.58 5.64 -2.36
CA GLY A 128 14.19 4.26 -2.65
C GLY A 128 12.97 4.14 -3.58
N LEU A 129 12.40 5.27 -4.01
CA LEU A 129 11.30 5.29 -4.97
C LEU A 129 11.86 5.33 -6.39
N ARG A 130 11.17 4.64 -7.31
CA ARG A 130 11.40 4.81 -8.74
C ARG A 130 10.90 6.17 -9.20
N HIS A 131 11.19 6.54 -10.44
CA HIS A 131 10.75 7.83 -11.01
C HIS A 131 9.23 8.03 -11.00
N ASP A 132 8.46 6.93 -11.01
CA ASP A 132 6.99 6.91 -10.97
C ASP A 132 6.44 7.00 -9.53
N GLY A 133 7.32 7.15 -8.52
CA GLY A 133 6.95 7.26 -7.11
C GLY A 133 6.64 5.93 -6.42
N ILE A 134 6.81 4.79 -7.09
CA ILE A 134 6.53 3.48 -6.52
C ILE A 134 7.83 2.91 -5.91
N PRO A 135 7.79 2.30 -4.71
CA PRO A 135 8.93 1.59 -4.14
C PRO A 135 9.55 0.58 -5.14
N GLY A 136 10.88 0.48 -5.18
CA GLY A 136 11.55 -0.54 -5.97
C GLY A 136 11.08 -1.96 -5.62
N GLY A 137 11.03 -2.87 -6.61
CA GLY A 137 10.73 -4.30 -6.38
C GLY A 137 9.30 -4.78 -6.62
N GLY A 138 8.41 -3.95 -7.19
CA GLY A 138 6.97 -4.24 -7.37
C GLY A 138 6.57 -5.35 -8.35
N GLY A 139 7.46 -6.29 -8.69
CA GLY A 139 7.18 -7.38 -9.65
C GLY A 139 7.39 -8.79 -9.12
N GLY A 140 7.63 -8.96 -7.81
CA GLY A 140 7.91 -10.27 -7.20
C GLY A 140 9.18 -10.96 -7.75
N GLY A 141 10.03 -10.22 -8.47
CA GLY A 141 11.20 -10.78 -9.16
C GLY A 141 10.88 -11.68 -10.35
N ILE A 142 9.61 -11.74 -10.81
CA ILE A 142 9.20 -12.68 -11.87
C ILE A 142 9.72 -12.19 -13.24
N PRO A 143 10.57 -12.96 -13.93
CA PRO A 143 11.25 -12.54 -15.16
C PRO A 143 10.33 -12.63 -16.39
N LEU A 144 9.34 -11.73 -16.50
CA LEU A 144 8.52 -11.60 -17.72
C LEU A 144 9.05 -10.47 -18.61
N ASN A 145 10.23 -10.66 -19.19
CA ASN A 145 10.91 -9.65 -20.01
C ASN A 145 10.11 -9.27 -21.27
N ASN A 146 9.38 -10.23 -21.83
CA ASN A 146 8.52 -10.05 -23.01
C ASN A 146 7.10 -9.55 -22.66
N ALA A 147 6.85 -9.22 -21.40
CA ALA A 147 5.58 -8.68 -20.93
C ALA A 147 5.82 -7.68 -19.80
N PRO A 148 6.62 -6.60 -19.97
CA PRO A 148 7.15 -5.82 -18.86
C PRO A 148 6.12 -4.96 -18.12
N ARG A 149 4.98 -4.66 -18.75
CA ARG A 149 3.93 -3.86 -18.09
C ARG A 149 3.13 -4.77 -17.17
N ARG A 150 2.74 -4.24 -16.02
CA ARG A 150 1.95 -4.94 -15.00
C ARG A 150 0.71 -4.11 -14.67
N MET A 151 -0.42 -4.76 -14.56
CA MET A 151 -1.68 -4.17 -14.13
C MET A 151 -2.37 -5.11 -13.15
N ALA A 152 -3.03 -4.54 -12.13
CA ALA A 152 -3.91 -5.33 -11.27
C ALA A 152 -5.05 -5.91 -12.11
N GLY A 153 -5.24 -7.24 -12.03
CA GLY A 153 -6.34 -7.94 -12.69
C GLY A 153 -7.57 -8.06 -11.78
N GLY A 154 -7.35 -8.39 -10.52
CA GLY A 154 -8.39 -8.59 -9.52
C GLY A 154 -7.84 -9.16 -8.22
N GLU A 155 -8.54 -8.91 -7.12
CA GLU A 155 -8.17 -9.37 -5.78
C GLU A 155 -9.36 -10.03 -5.09
N GLU A 156 -9.09 -11.07 -4.34
CA GLU A 156 -10.02 -11.80 -3.49
C GLU A 156 -9.41 -11.92 -2.09
N TYR A 157 -10.24 -11.70 -1.06
CA TYR A 157 -9.85 -11.82 0.34
C TYR A 157 -10.86 -12.67 1.10
N GLU A 158 -10.33 -13.59 1.91
CA GLU A 158 -11.06 -14.34 2.93
C GLU A 158 -10.58 -13.83 4.30
N PHE A 159 -11.46 -13.13 5.01
CA PHE A 159 -11.19 -12.64 6.37
C PHE A 159 -11.71 -13.66 7.38
N LEU A 160 -10.81 -14.28 8.13
CA LEU A 160 -11.10 -15.42 9.01
C LEU A 160 -11.29 -14.97 10.46
N GLU A 161 -10.47 -14.02 10.91
CA GLU A 161 -10.48 -13.48 12.26
C GLU A 161 -10.29 -11.96 12.21
N PRO A 162 -10.84 -11.20 13.18
CA PRO A 162 -10.53 -9.78 13.32
C PRO A 162 -9.04 -9.60 13.67
N ILE A 163 -8.48 -8.49 13.20
CA ILE A 163 -7.11 -8.08 13.51
C ILE A 163 -7.17 -6.86 14.42
N TYR A 164 -6.35 -6.86 15.45
CA TYR A 164 -6.32 -5.81 16.47
C TYR A 164 -5.01 -5.03 16.47
N PRO A 165 -5.02 -3.80 17.00
CA PRO A 165 -3.79 -3.06 17.28
C PRO A 165 -2.80 -3.87 18.13
N GLY A 166 -1.52 -3.82 17.76
CA GLY A 166 -0.46 -4.57 18.43
C GLY A 166 -0.23 -5.97 17.87
N ASP A 167 -1.16 -6.52 17.07
CA ASP A 167 -0.91 -7.77 16.35
C ASP A 167 0.33 -7.65 15.47
N THR A 168 1.15 -8.71 15.48
CA THR A 168 2.29 -8.84 14.56
C THR A 168 1.90 -9.81 13.47
N LEU A 169 1.60 -9.29 12.29
CA LEU A 169 1.22 -10.12 11.15
C LEU A 169 2.45 -10.49 10.35
N THR A 170 2.57 -11.77 10.00
CA THR A 170 3.47 -12.27 8.97
C THR A 170 2.65 -12.63 7.75
N ALA A 171 2.98 -12.06 6.60
CA ALA A 171 2.40 -12.49 5.33
C ALA A 171 3.43 -13.21 4.47
N VAL A 172 2.97 -14.31 3.85
CA VAL A 172 3.77 -15.13 2.95
C VAL A 172 3.03 -15.26 1.64
N THR A 173 3.68 -14.82 0.56
CA THR A 173 3.13 -14.85 -0.80
C THR A 173 3.82 -15.90 -1.63
N HIS A 174 3.03 -16.73 -2.32
CA HIS A 174 3.49 -17.72 -3.29
C HIS A 174 2.88 -17.44 -4.66
N ILE A 175 3.55 -17.87 -5.72
CA ILE A 175 2.99 -17.87 -7.08
C ILE A 175 2.14 -19.12 -7.25
N ALA A 176 0.83 -18.94 -7.36
CA ALA A 176 -0.10 -20.05 -7.59
C ALA A 176 -0.13 -20.47 -9.06
N ASN A 177 -0.03 -19.51 -10.00
CA ASN A 177 -0.06 -19.81 -11.42
C ASN A 177 0.57 -18.69 -12.26
N ILE A 178 1.14 -19.05 -13.42
CA ILE A 178 1.55 -18.13 -14.48
C ILE A 178 1.14 -18.77 -15.81
N GLU A 179 0.26 -18.10 -16.54
CA GLU A 179 -0.23 -18.60 -17.83
C GLU A 179 -0.23 -17.50 -18.90
N GLU A 180 0.09 -17.88 -20.13
CA GLU A 180 -0.08 -17.01 -21.28
C GLU A 180 -1.49 -17.18 -21.87
N LYS A 181 -2.16 -16.07 -22.15
CA LYS A 181 -3.52 -16.03 -22.69
C LYS A 181 -3.61 -15.07 -23.86
N THR A 182 -4.60 -15.27 -24.72
CA THR A 182 -4.94 -14.35 -25.80
C THR A 182 -6.32 -13.75 -25.54
N GLY A 183 -6.38 -12.43 -25.49
CA GLY A 183 -7.63 -11.66 -25.36
C GLY A 183 -7.88 -10.78 -26.58
N ARG A 184 -8.92 -9.94 -26.50
CA ARG A 184 -9.31 -9.02 -27.58
C ARG A 184 -8.20 -8.07 -28.02
N SER A 185 -7.32 -7.67 -27.10
CA SER A 185 -6.24 -6.70 -27.33
C SER A 185 -4.87 -7.35 -27.59
N GLY A 186 -4.82 -8.68 -27.76
CA GLY A 186 -3.59 -9.44 -27.99
C GLY A 186 -3.24 -10.41 -26.87
N ARG A 187 -2.00 -10.91 -26.92
CA ARG A 187 -1.43 -11.83 -25.93
C ARG A 187 -1.12 -11.09 -24.63
N PHE A 188 -1.30 -11.77 -23.51
CA PHE A 188 -0.94 -11.29 -22.17
C PHE A 188 -0.62 -12.47 -21.27
N VAL A 189 0.08 -12.21 -20.17
CA VAL A 189 0.33 -13.20 -19.12
C VAL A 189 -0.61 -12.91 -17.95
N LEU A 190 -1.34 -13.92 -17.49
CA LEU A 190 -2.07 -13.90 -16.24
C LEU A 190 -1.24 -14.58 -15.17
N MET A 191 -0.88 -13.83 -14.14
CA MET A 191 -0.16 -14.33 -12.98
C MET A 191 -1.08 -14.29 -11.77
N THR A 192 -1.18 -15.40 -11.05
CA THR A 192 -1.93 -15.50 -9.79
C THR A 192 -0.96 -15.69 -8.64
N SER A 193 -1.07 -14.83 -7.64
CA SER A 193 -0.34 -14.93 -6.37
C SER A 193 -1.32 -15.16 -5.23
N GLU A 194 -0.92 -15.96 -4.25
CA GLU A 194 -1.70 -16.24 -3.05
C GLU A 194 -0.90 -15.80 -1.83
N THR A 195 -1.54 -15.09 -0.91
CA THR A 195 -0.90 -14.62 0.32
C THR A 195 -1.66 -15.13 1.53
N THR A 196 -0.94 -15.72 2.47
CA THR A 196 -1.48 -16.10 3.79
C THR A 196 -0.94 -15.15 4.84
N TYR A 197 -1.82 -14.59 5.66
CA TYR A 197 -1.49 -13.73 6.78
C TYR A 197 -1.72 -14.48 8.08
N THR A 198 -0.70 -14.48 8.94
CA THR A 198 -0.70 -15.18 10.23
C THR A 198 -0.31 -14.21 11.33
N ASN A 199 -1.00 -14.24 12.47
CA ASN A 199 -0.66 -13.40 13.63
C ASN A 199 0.49 -14.02 14.46
N GLN A 200 0.86 -13.34 15.55
CA GLN A 200 1.90 -13.76 16.49
C GLN A 200 1.67 -15.14 17.13
N ASP A 201 0.41 -15.57 17.23
CA ASP A 201 0.01 -16.84 17.85
C ASP A 201 -0.04 -18.00 16.84
N GLY A 202 0.32 -17.75 15.58
CA GLY A 202 0.27 -18.75 14.51
C GLY A 202 -1.13 -18.94 13.91
N VAL A 203 -2.09 -18.09 14.25
CA VAL A 203 -3.46 -18.16 13.71
C VAL A 203 -3.52 -17.48 12.35
N VAL A 204 -4.12 -18.15 11.36
CA VAL A 204 -4.35 -17.58 10.04
C VAL A 204 -5.54 -16.62 10.11
N VAL A 205 -5.28 -15.34 9.90
CA VAL A 205 -6.30 -14.28 10.03
C VAL A 205 -6.90 -13.88 8.68
N VAL A 206 -6.11 -13.96 7.61
CA VAL A 206 -6.54 -13.60 6.25
C VAL A 206 -5.88 -14.51 5.23
N ARG A 207 -6.63 -14.89 4.19
CA ARG A 207 -6.08 -15.39 2.93
C ARG A 207 -6.44 -14.43 1.81
N SER A 208 -5.52 -14.19 0.90
CA SER A 208 -5.80 -13.41 -0.30
C SER A 208 -5.28 -14.08 -1.55
N ARG A 209 -5.98 -13.83 -2.66
CA ARG A 209 -5.58 -14.22 -4.00
C ARG A 209 -5.60 -12.98 -4.88
N MET A 210 -4.48 -12.68 -5.51
CA MET A 210 -4.34 -11.55 -6.43
C MET A 210 -3.98 -12.06 -7.82
N SER A 211 -4.68 -11.54 -8.82
CA SER A 211 -4.34 -11.71 -10.22
C SER A 211 -3.69 -10.45 -10.76
N THR A 212 -2.61 -10.63 -11.52
CA THR A 212 -1.88 -9.57 -12.20
C THR A 212 -1.83 -9.89 -13.68
N ILE A 213 -2.14 -8.90 -14.51
CA ILE A 213 -2.05 -8.99 -15.97
C ILE A 213 -0.73 -8.36 -16.40
N ALA A 214 -0.02 -9.03 -17.30
CA ALA A 214 1.24 -8.57 -17.86
C ALA A 214 1.26 -8.57 -19.39
N ASN A 215 1.78 -7.52 -20.01
CA ASN A 215 1.86 -7.37 -21.48
C ASN A 215 2.91 -6.34 -21.95
#